data_AF-A0A6C0JYG7-F1
#
_entry.id   AF-A0A6C0JYG7-F1
#
_cell.length_a   1.000
_cell.length_b   1.000
_cell.length_c   1.000
_cell.angle_alpha   90.00
_cell.angle_beta   90.00
_cell.angle_gamma   90.00
#
_symmetry.space_group_name_H-M   'P 1'
#
loop_
_entity.id
_entity.type
_entity.pdbx_description
1 polymer ?
#
loop_
_entity_poly.entity_id
_entity_poly.type
_entity_poly.pdbx_seq_one_letter_code
_entity_poly.pdbx_strand_id
1 'polypeptide(L)'
;MSSPDREREWELGIKSSPISKNAKNAIINTSRVWMNAVRALIALEDAKKCCDASLSDEQKAKLDEALIASRKVVKTAKVCYNITYDRLFR
;
A
#
# COMPACT_ATOMS: atom_id res chain seq x y z
N MET A 1 -37.88 15.89 -6.61
CA MET A 1 -37.00 15.93 -7.79
C MET A 1 -35.84 16.85 -7.47
N SER A 2 -34.66 16.31 -7.17
CA SER A 2 -33.43 17.09 -6.96
C SER A 2 -32.98 17.67 -8.31
N SER A 3 -32.70 18.97 -8.35
CA SER A 3 -32.25 19.65 -9.58
C SER A 3 -30.93 19.02 -10.08
N PRO A 4 -30.79 18.76 -11.39
CA PRO A 4 -29.53 18.31 -12.01
C PRO A 4 -28.33 19.19 -11.65
N ASP A 5 -28.58 20.47 -11.36
CA ASP A 5 -27.54 21.42 -10.93
C ASP A 5 -27.00 21.09 -9.55
N ARG A 6 -27.83 20.53 -8.66
CA ARG A 6 -27.43 20.18 -7.29
C ARG A 6 -26.52 18.96 -7.25
N GLU A 7 -26.74 17.97 -8.12
CA GLU A 7 -25.82 16.83 -8.32
C GLU A 7 -24.51 17.28 -8.99
N ARG A 8 -24.59 18.19 -9.97
CA ARG A 8 -23.41 18.73 -10.66
C ARG A 8 -22.56 19.59 -9.73
N GLU A 9 -23.17 20.40 -8.86
CA GLU A 9 -22.50 21.14 -7.78
C GLU A 9 -21.89 20.20 -6.72
N TRP A 10 -22.53 19.07 -6.41
CA TRP A 10 -21.98 18.05 -5.51
C TRP A 10 -20.74 17.38 -6.13
N GLU A 11 -20.80 17.01 -7.41
CA GLU A 11 -19.66 16.44 -8.15
C GLU A 11 -18.50 17.44 -8.33
N LEU A 12 -18.80 18.71 -8.60
CA LEU A 12 -17.80 19.78 -8.74
C LEU A 12 -17.20 20.18 -7.38
N GLY A 13 -18.03 20.22 -6.33
CA GLY A 13 -17.62 20.50 -4.95
C GLY A 13 -16.73 19.40 -4.39
N ILE A 14 -17.01 18.13 -4.70
CA ILE A 14 -16.14 17.02 -4.32
C ILE A 14 -14.89 16.95 -5.18
N LYS A 15 -14.90 17.33 -6.47
CA LYS A 15 -13.66 17.31 -7.28
C LYS A 15 -12.67 18.42 -6.91
N SER A 16 -13.15 19.52 -6.30
CA SER A 16 -12.36 20.73 -6.00
C SER A 16 -12.12 20.99 -4.51
N SER A 17 -12.85 20.32 -3.60
CA SER A 17 -12.68 20.50 -2.16
C SER A 17 -11.28 20.04 -1.68
N PRO A 18 -10.61 20.79 -0.78
CA PRO A 18 -9.38 20.35 -0.11
C PRO A 18 -9.49 18.96 0.53
N ILE A 19 -10.69 18.58 0.97
CA ILE A 19 -10.99 17.25 1.54
C ILE A 19 -10.74 16.16 0.49
N SER A 20 -11.12 16.40 -0.76
CA SER A 20 -10.89 15.46 -1.87
C SER A 20 -9.42 15.36 -2.28
N LYS A 21 -8.67 16.46 -2.20
CA LYS A 21 -7.24 16.48 -2.52
C LYS A 21 -6.44 15.76 -1.44
N ASN A 22 -6.77 15.99 -0.17
CA ASN A 22 -6.17 15.30 0.96
C ASN A 22 -6.51 13.80 0.95
N ALA A 23 -7.75 13.46 0.65
CA ALA A 23 -8.19 12.08 0.43
C ALA A 23 -7.38 11.38 -0.67
N LYS A 24 -7.29 11.99 -1.86
CA LYS A 24 -6.48 11.48 -2.99
C LYS A 24 -5.02 11.29 -2.60
N ASN A 25 -4.43 12.26 -1.91
CA ASN A 25 -3.04 12.17 -1.46
C ASN A 25 -2.84 11.04 -0.43
N ALA A 26 -3.79 10.84 0.49
CA ALA A 26 -3.74 9.75 1.44
C ALA A 26 -3.74 8.38 0.74
N ILE A 27 -4.58 8.19 -0.28
CA ILE A 27 -4.62 6.96 -1.09
C ILE A 27 -3.32 6.75 -1.85
N ILE A 28 -2.79 7.79 -2.51
CA ILE A 28 -1.54 7.70 -3.26
C ILE A 28 -0.39 7.32 -2.33
N ASN A 29 -0.32 7.93 -1.14
CA ASN A 29 0.73 7.68 -0.17
C ASN A 29 0.64 6.25 0.39
N THR A 30 -0.54 5.79 0.80
CA THR A 30 -0.71 4.42 1.32
C THR A 30 -0.47 3.36 0.24
N SER A 31 -0.91 3.62 -0.99
CA SER A 31 -0.61 2.77 -2.16
C SER A 31 0.90 2.66 -2.40
N ARG A 32 1.62 3.79 -2.34
CA ARG A 32 3.07 3.82 -2.55
C ARG A 32 3.81 3.03 -1.47
N VAL A 33 3.41 3.17 -0.21
CA VAL A 33 4.00 2.40 0.90
C VAL A 33 3.77 0.90 0.68
N TRP A 34 2.55 0.49 0.35
CA TRP A 34 2.25 -0.91 0.07
C TRP A 34 3.07 -1.46 -1.10
N MET A 35 3.11 -0.74 -2.23
CA MET A 35 3.86 -1.16 -3.41
C MET A 35 5.37 -1.24 -3.15
N ASN A 36 5.94 -0.31 -2.38
CA ASN A 36 7.35 -0.35 -2.01
C ASN A 36 7.66 -1.54 -1.11
N ALA A 37 6.79 -1.85 -0.13
CA ALA A 37 6.93 -3.03 0.71
C ALA A 37 6.88 -4.32 -0.12
N VAL A 38 5.97 -4.41 -1.10
CA VAL A 38 5.87 -5.58 -2.00
C VAL A 38 7.14 -5.74 -2.84
N ARG A 39 7.66 -4.65 -3.42
CA ARG A 39 8.91 -4.69 -4.21
C ARG A 39 10.11 -5.14 -3.37
N ALA A 40 10.22 -4.64 -2.14
CA ALA A 40 11.28 -5.05 -1.23
C ALA A 40 11.19 -6.54 -0.88
N LEU A 41 9.97 -7.06 -0.66
CA LEU A 41 9.76 -8.49 -0.41
C LEU A 41 10.17 -9.35 -1.60
N ILE A 42 9.78 -8.97 -2.82
CA ILE A 42 10.14 -9.70 -4.05
C ILE A 42 11.67 -9.72 -4.21
N ALA A 43 12.32 -8.56 -4.06
CA ALA A 43 13.78 -8.48 -4.16
C ALA A 43 14.49 -9.37 -3.13
N LEU A 44 13.94 -9.47 -1.91
CA LEU A 44 14.47 -10.32 -0.85
C LEU A 44 14.27 -11.82 -1.16
N GLU A 45 13.10 -12.19 -1.70
CA GLU A 45 12.81 -13.57 -2.12
C GLU A 45 13.68 -14.00 -3.30
N ASP A 46 13.95 -13.10 -4.25
CA ASP A 46 14.84 -13.38 -5.37
C ASP A 46 16.30 -13.45 -4.93
N ALA A 47 16.73 -12.58 -4.01
CA ALA A 47 18.05 -12.67 -3.38
C ALA A 47 18.22 -14.01 -2.63
N LYS A 48 17.18 -14.49 -1.94
CA LYS A 48 17.20 -15.82 -1.33
C LYS A 48 17.42 -16.90 -2.38
N LYS A 49 16.62 -16.95 -3.45
CA LYS A 49 16.77 -17.96 -4.51
C LYS A 49 18.16 -17.94 -5.17
N CYS A 50 18.70 -16.74 -5.41
CA CYS A 50 19.99 -16.56 -6.07
C CYS A 50 21.17 -17.01 -5.19
N CYS A 51 21.08 -16.76 -3.87
CA CYS A 51 22.21 -16.93 -2.97
C CYS A 51 22.08 -18.14 -2.02
N ASP A 52 20.96 -18.87 -2.01
CA ASP A 52 20.67 -19.91 -1.00
C ASP A 52 21.78 -20.97 -0.85
N ALA A 53 22.37 -21.39 -1.97
CA ALA A 53 23.47 -22.36 -1.96
C ALA A 53 24.79 -21.80 -1.40
N SER A 54 24.94 -20.47 -1.35
CA SER A 54 26.16 -19.76 -0.93
C SER A 54 26.08 -19.19 0.49
N LEU A 55 24.90 -19.24 1.13
CA LEU A 55 24.69 -18.73 2.48
C LEU A 55 24.99 -19.79 3.54
N SER A 56 25.63 -19.37 4.64
CA SER A 56 25.73 -20.19 5.85
C SER A 56 24.36 -20.37 6.51
N ASP A 57 24.23 -21.37 7.37
CA ASP A 57 22.97 -21.64 8.08
C ASP A 57 22.51 -20.44 8.94
N GLU A 58 23.46 -19.72 9.57
CA GLU A 58 23.15 -18.50 10.31
C GLU A 58 22.63 -17.38 9.40
N GLN A 59 23.22 -17.22 8.21
CA GLN A 59 22.76 -16.22 7.24
C GLN A 59 21.38 -16.58 6.69
N LYS A 60 21.10 -17.87 6.46
CA LYS A 60 19.77 -18.36 6.05
C LYS A 60 18.72 -18.07 7.12
N ALA A 61 19.02 -18.33 8.39
CA ALA A 61 18.12 -18.04 9.49
C ALA A 61 17.78 -16.54 9.57
N LYS A 62 18.78 -15.66 9.49
CA LYS A 62 18.58 -14.21 9.45
C LYS A 62 17.75 -13.76 8.24
N LEU A 63 17.99 -14.34 7.08
CA LEU A 63 17.23 -14.04 5.86
C LEU A 63 15.77 -14.49 5.98
N ASP A 64 15.50 -15.63 6.60
CA ASP A 64 14.15 -16.11 6.88
C ASP A 64 13.39 -15.22 7.87
N GLU A 65 14.05 -14.77 8.94
CA GLU A 65 13.49 -13.78 9.86
C GLU A 65 13.14 -12.47 9.15
N ALA A 66 14.03 -11.98 8.28
CA ALA A 66 13.79 -10.78 7.48
C ALA A 66 12.63 -10.94 6.49
N LEU A 67 12.48 -12.12 5.88
CA LEU A 67 11.34 -12.45 5.01
C LEU A 67 10.02 -12.47 5.79
N ILE A 68 10.01 -13.09 6.98
CA ILE A 68 8.83 -13.10 7.87
C ILE A 68 8.44 -11.68 8.26
N ALA A 69 9.40 -10.84 8.65
CA ALA A 69 9.16 -9.44 8.98
C ALA A 69 8.61 -8.66 7.77
N SER A 70 9.23 -8.82 6.60
CA SER A 70 8.81 -8.14 5.36
C SER A 70 7.39 -8.53 4.95
N ARG A 71 7.01 -9.81 5.07
CA ARG A 71 5.63 -10.27 4.83
C ARG A 71 4.63 -9.63 5.78
N LYS A 72 4.98 -9.46 7.07
CA LYS A 72 4.15 -8.73 8.04
C LYS A 72 3.97 -7.27 7.62
N VAL A 73 5.04 -6.59 7.21
CA VAL A 73 4.98 -5.19 6.73
C VAL A 73 4.06 -5.06 5.52
N VAL A 74 4.18 -5.94 4.52
CA VAL A 74 3.29 -5.94 3.35
C VAL A 74 1.82 -6.13 3.76
N LYS A 75 1.54 -7.06 4.67
CA LYS A 75 0.19 -7.31 5.18
C LYS A 75 -0.38 -6.07 5.86
N THR A 76 0.39 -5.43 6.74
CA THR A 76 -0.02 -4.20 7.44
C THR A 76 -0.25 -3.05 6.45
N ALA A 77 0.66 -2.84 5.51
CA ALA A 77 0.52 -1.79 4.50
C ALA A 77 -0.73 -1.97 3.63
N LYS A 78 -1.06 -3.21 3.27
CA LYS A 78 -2.30 -3.54 2.56
C LYS A 78 -3.55 -3.22 3.38
N VAL A 79 -3.55 -3.53 4.69
CA VAL A 79 -4.66 -3.17 5.59
C VAL A 79 -4.83 -1.65 5.66
N CYS A 80 -3.75 -0.89 5.82
CA CYS A 80 -3.80 0.58 5.84
C CYS A 80 -4.35 1.16 4.53
N TYR A 81 -3.94 0.59 3.38
CA TYR A 81 -4.49 0.96 2.07
C TYR A 81 -5.99 0.70 2.01
N ASN A 82 -6.45 -0.50 2.37
CA ASN A 82 -7.87 -0.86 2.33
C ASN A 82 -8.72 0.04 3.22
N ILE A 83 -8.29 0.30 4.47
CA ILE A 83 -9.00 1.20 5.39
C ILE A 83 -9.11 2.61 4.82
N THR A 84 -8.01 3.11 4.21
CA THR A 84 -7.98 4.44 3.61
C THR A 84 -8.89 4.52 2.40
N TYR A 85 -8.88 3.48 1.55
CA TYR A 85 -9.76 3.38 0.39
C TYR A 85 -11.24 3.33 0.80
N ASP A 86 -11.58 2.44 1.74
CA ASP A 86 -12.96 2.30 2.23
C ASP A 86 -13.49 3.60 2.84
N ARG A 87 -12.71 4.28 3.69
CA ARG A 87 -13.14 5.54 4.32
C ARG A 87 -13.38 6.70 3.35
N LEU A 88 -12.82 6.63 2.15
CA LEU A 88 -12.86 7.73 1.18
C LEU A 88 -13.83 7.48 0.03
N PHE A 89 -14.24 6.22 -0.20
CA PHE A 89 -15.05 5.84 -1.36
C PHE A 89 -16.22 4.90 -1.06
N ARG A 90 -16.43 4.49 0.19
CA ARG A 90 -17.63 3.78 0.66
C ARG A 90 -18.34 4.59 1.74
#